data_AF-A0A5K1DNH3-F1
#
_entry.id   AF-A0A5K1DNH3-F1
#
_cell.length_a   1.000
_cell.length_b   1.000
_cell.length_c   1.000
_cell.angle_alpha   90.00
_cell.angle_beta   90.00
_cell.angle_gamma   90.00
#
_symmetry.space_group_name_H-M   'P 1'
#
loop_
_entity.id
_entity.type
_entity.pdbx_description
1 polymer ?
#
loop_
_entity_poly.entity_id
_entity_poly.type
_entity_poly.pdbx_seq_one_letter_code
_entity_poly.pdbx_strand_id
1 'polypeptide(L)' 'YLNPLVFGDYPEVMKKNAGSRLPSFSRTQSALMKGSFDFIGINHYETITVSNDHEGVTEEIRDYMGD' A
#
# COMPACT_ATOMS: atom_id res chain seq x y z
N TYR A 1 1.47 2.83 2.72
CA TYR A 1 1.79 4.24 3.03
C TYR A 1 3.26 4.50 3.34
N LEU A 2 3.96 3.65 4.10
CA LEU A 2 5.34 3.94 4.52
C LEU A 2 6.38 3.90 3.39
N ASN A 3 6.23 3.02 2.40
CA ASN A 3 7.24 2.84 1.35
C ASN A 3 7.63 4.15 0.62
N PRO A 4 6.67 4.97 0.16
CA PRO A 4 7.01 6.26 -0.44
C PRO A 4 7.79 7.21 0.49
N LEU A 5 7.51 7.18 1.80
CA LEU A 5 8.23 8.01 2.77
C LEU A 5 9.67 7.52 3.00
N VAL A 6 9.91 6.20 2.97
CA VAL A 6 11.25 5.63 3.24
C VAL A 6 12.11 5.56 1.96
N PHE A 7 11.49 5.27 0.83
CA PHE A 7 12.19 4.95 -0.43
C PHE A 7 11.89 5.91 -1.57
N GLY A 8 10.87 6.78 -1.44
CA GLY A 8 10.44 7.68 -2.51
C GLY A 8 9.60 7.01 -3.60
N ASP A 9 9.14 5.77 -3.41
CA ASP A 9 8.29 5.06 -4.36
C ASP A 9 7.35 4.05 -3.68
N TYR A 10 6.30 3.62 -4.38
CA TYR A 10 5.38 2.59 -3.92
C TYR A 10 6.03 1.19 -3.90
N PRO A 11 5.53 0.26 -3.06
CA PRO A 11 5.94 -1.15 -3.11
C PRO A 11 5.67 -1.78 -4.48
N GLU A 12 6.53 -2.71 -4.92
CA GLU A 12 6.37 -3.41 -6.20
C GLU A 12 5.02 -4.14 -6.34
N VAL A 13 4.53 -4.76 -5.26
CA VAL A 13 3.23 -5.44 -5.25
C VAL A 13 2.08 -4.48 -5.56
N MET A 14 2.14 -3.24 -5.06
CA MET A 14 1.12 -2.23 -5.37
C MET A 14 1.22 -1.79 -6.83
N LYS A 15 2.43 -1.57 -7.36
CA LYS A 15 2.65 -1.21 -8.76
C LYS A 15 2.12 -2.29 -9.71
N LYS A 16 2.40 -3.57 -9.41
CA LYS A 16 1.91 -4.72 -10.17
C LYS A 16 0.38 -4.84 -10.13
N ASN A 17 -0.24 -4.70 -8.97
CA ASN A 17 -1.67 -4.97 -8.79
C ASN A 17 -2.56 -3.79 -9.21
N ALA A 18 -2.12 -2.56 -8.96
CA ALA A 18 -2.89 -1.36 -9.29
C ALA A 18 -2.63 -0.86 -10.71
N GLY A 19 -1.44 -1.11 -11.27
CA GLY A 19 -1.07 -0.74 -12.63
C GLY A 19 -1.28 0.74 -12.91
N SER A 20 -1.96 1.05 -14.03
CA SER A 20 -2.21 2.43 -14.47
C SER A 20 -3.09 3.27 -13.54
N ARG A 21 -3.82 2.64 -12.61
CA ARG A 21 -4.61 3.37 -11.60
C ARG A 21 -3.74 3.97 -10.51
N LEU A 22 -2.49 3.52 -10.37
CA LEU A 22 -1.55 4.06 -9.40
C LEU A 22 -0.77 5.23 -10.01
N PRO A 23 -0.90 6.45 -9.48
CA PRO A 23 -0.13 7.58 -9.95
C PRO A 23 1.37 7.33 -9.75
N SER A 24 2.18 7.78 -10.70
CA SER A 24 3.65 7.73 -10.58
C SER A 24 4.19 9.05 -10.04
N PHE A 25 5.24 8.96 -9.22
CA PHE A 25 5.98 10.14 -8.80
C PHE A 25 6.98 10.57 -9.87
N SER A 26 7.08 11.88 -10.12
CA SER A 26 8.25 12.42 -10.80
C SER A 26 9.50 12.26 -9.93
N ARG A 27 10.69 12.38 -10.54
CA ARG A 27 11.96 12.32 -9.80
C ARG A 27 12.01 13.32 -8.63
N THR A 28 11.53 14.54 -8.85
CA THR A 28 11.51 15.59 -7.82
C THR A 28 10.55 15.25 -6.68
N GLN A 29 9.37 14.73 -6.99
CA GLN A 29 8.40 14.30 -5.98
C GLN A 29 8.92 13.12 -5.15
N SER A 30 9.53 12.14 -5.82
CA SER A 30 10.16 10.98 -5.17
C SER A 30 11.24 11.43 -4.18
N ALA A 31 12.11 12.36 -4.60
CA ALA A 31 13.14 12.94 -3.74
C ALA A 31 12.55 13.73 -2.55
N LEU A 32 11.46 14.47 -2.77
CA LEU A 32 10.79 15.25 -1.72
C LEU A 32 10.13 14.35 -0.66
N MET A 33 9.57 13.21 -1.05
CA MET A 33 8.93 12.29 -0.12
C MET A 33 9.93 11.50 0.72
N LYS A 34 11.08 11.16 0.15
CA LYS A 34 12.05 10.30 0.81
C LYS A 34 12.63 10.99 2.05
N GLY A 35 12.38 10.42 3.22
CA GLY A 35 12.83 10.95 4.50
C GLY A 35 12.05 12.18 4.97
N SER A 36 10.85 12.43 4.42
CA SER A 36 10.01 13.57 4.82
C SER A 36 9.29 13.35 6.16
N PHE A 37 10.03 12.89 7.18
CA PHE A 37 9.55 12.65 8.54
C PHE A 37 10.71 12.71 9.55
N ASP A 38 10.44 13.25 10.74
CA ASP A 38 11.37 13.20 11.88
C ASP A 38 11.10 11.99 12.78
N PHE A 39 9.84 11.56 12.87
CA PHE A 39 9.39 10.38 13.60
C PHE A 39 8.17 9.76 12.94
N ILE A 40 7.85 8.51 13.30
CA ILE A 40 6.68 7.79 12.81
C ILE A 40 5.83 7.40 14.01
N GLY A 41 4.62 7.95 14.10
CA GLY A 41 3.61 7.49 15.06
C GLY A 41 2.82 6.32 14.49
N ILE A 42 2.61 5.27 15.28
CA ILE A 42 1.85 4.08 14.89
C ILE A 42 0.65 3.94 15.82
N ASN A 43 -0.55 3.94 15.23
CA ASN A 43 -1.79 3.60 15.93
C ASN A 43 -2.07 2.11 15.70
N HIS A 44 -2.32 1.37 16.78
CA HIS A 44 -2.63 -0.07 16.74
C HIS A 44 -3.83 -0.35 17.63
N TYR A 45 -4.82 -1.06 17.10
CA TYR A 45 -6.10 -1.35 17.77
C TYR A 45 -6.43 -2.83 17.80
N GLU A 46 -6.15 -3.55 16.71
CA GLU A 46 -6.43 -4.98 16.58
C GLU A 46 -5.42 -5.68 15.67
N THR A 47 -5.47 -7.00 15.64
CA THR A 47 -4.64 -7.85 14.79
C THR A 47 -5.55 -8.83 14.06
N ILE A 48 -5.45 -8.86 12.72
CA ILE A 48 -6.24 -9.75 11.86
C ILE A 48 -5.31 -10.82 11.26
N THR A 49 -5.78 -12.05 11.19
CA THR A 49 -5.08 -13.14 10.49
C THR A 49 -5.46 -13.13 9.01
N VAL A 50 -4.45 -13.18 8.13
CA VAL A 50 -4.64 -13.24 6.67
C VAL A 50 -3.96 -14.48 6.10
N SER A 51 -4.63 -15.15 5.17
CA SER A 51 -4.09 -16.26 4.39
C SER A 51 -4.31 -16.00 2.90
N ASN A 52 -3.46 -16.57 2.06
CA ASN A 52 -3.66 -16.49 0.61
C ASN A 52 -4.79 -17.45 0.23
N ASP A 53 -5.85 -16.94 -0.39
CA ASP A 53 -6.89 -17.77 -0.97
C ASP A 53 -6.56 -18.01 -2.45
N HIS A 54 -6.29 -19.26 -2.81
CA HIS A 54 -5.95 -19.66 -4.17
C HIS A 54 -7.19 -20.11 -4.98
N GLU A 55 -8.35 -20.27 -4.35
CA GLU A 55 -9.55 -20.82 -4.99
C GLU A 55 -10.72 -19.82 -4.92
N GLY A 56 -10.82 -18.95 -5.93
CA GLY A 56 -12.06 -18.23 -6.20
C GLY A 56 -11.92 -16.75 -6.53
N VAL A 57 -11.30 -16.41 -7.67
CA VAL A 57 -11.68 -15.17 -8.36
C VAL A 57 -13.05 -15.42 -9.02
N THR A 58 -14.09 -15.49 -8.20
CA THR A 58 -15.43 -15.08 -8.63
C THR A 58 -15.48 -13.57 -8.42
N GLU A 59 -16.06 -12.81 -9.36
CA GLU A 59 -16.02 -11.34 -9.37
C GLU A 59 -16.73 -10.66 -8.18
N GLU A 60 -17.12 -11.40 -7.15
CA GLU A 60 -17.82 -10.92 -5.95
C GLU A 60 -17.30 -11.57 -4.66
N ILE A 61 -16.13 -11.17 -4.16
CA ILE A 61 -15.91 -11.04 -2.70
C ILE A 61 -15.03 -9.80 -2.44
N ARG A 62 -15.66 -8.63 -2.26
CA ARG A 62 -15.11 -7.59 -1.38
C ARG A 62 -15.71 -7.86 -0.01
N ASP A 63 -14.91 -8.40 0.92
CA ASP A 63 -15.35 -8.46 2.31
C ASP A 63 -14.14 -8.27 3.25
N TYR A 64 -14.06 -7.08 3.84
CA TYR A 64 -13.10 -6.74 4.90
C TYR A 64 -13.71 -7.00 6.30
N MET A 65 -14.86 -7.70 6.36
CA MET A 65 -15.96 -7.60 7.33
C MET A 65 -16.87 -6.42 6.96
N GLY A 66 -17.87 -6.67 6.12
CA GLY A 66 -18.67 -5.67 5.41
C GLY A 66 -19.43 -4.71 6.31
N ASP A 67 -18.91 -3.48 6.41
CA ASP A 67 -19.58 -2.17 6.31
C ASP A 67 -18.52 -1.09 6.02
#